data_AF-A0A813LVL2-F1
#
_entry.id   AF-A0A813LVL2-F1
#
_cell.length_a   1.000
_cell.length_b   1.000
_cell.length_c   1.000
_cell.angle_alpha   90.00
_cell.angle_beta   90.00
_cell.angle_gamma   90.00
#
_symmetry.space_group_name_H-M   'P 1'
#
loop_
_entity.id
_entity.type
_entity.pdbx_description
1 polymer ?
#
loop_
_entity_poly.entity_id
_entity_poly.type
_entity_poly.pdbx_seq_one_letter_code
_entity_poly.pdbx_strand_id
1 'polypeptide(L)'
;VRVLARVRPLIGLEEEAEVPCLNLPPGGTQLEVLLEPRALLTDLSRSRRRTIGGCGGSRSSAALGDPVRALGFGDATGNAVQTSTRHESRTFSFDKVFDASVTDDQVFSELEDEFTAALEGESVSILAYGATGSGKTHTVSNLAERCARMLDRRADALEQGGLRLEVMVQIVEIYNEQFRDLLTPDAASREPPRLKMAMPSSSAILQGAESRSISRDCNGGIMRSLQAALRFGQAQRATSATS
;
A
#
# COMPACT_ATOMS: atom_id res chain seq x y z
N VAL A 1 -1.89 -14.63 10.69
CA VAL A 1 -1.67 -13.22 10.29
C VAL A 1 -1.44 -13.23 8.80
N ARG A 2 -2.36 -12.65 8.02
CA ARG A 2 -2.24 -12.57 6.55
C ARG A 2 -1.63 -11.21 6.19
N VAL A 3 -0.61 -11.21 5.35
CA VAL A 3 0.14 -10.02 4.94
C VAL A 3 -0.07 -9.78 3.45
N LEU A 4 -0.78 -8.71 3.14
CA LEU A 4 -1.07 -8.27 1.78
C LEU A 4 -0.22 -7.03 1.46
N ALA A 5 0.39 -7.00 0.28
CA ALA A 5 1.14 -5.85 -0.20
C ALA A 5 0.46 -5.27 -1.45
N ARG A 6 0.18 -3.96 -1.45
CA ARG A 6 -0.27 -3.24 -2.65
C ARG A 6 0.80 -2.27 -3.09
N VAL A 7 1.25 -2.42 -4.33
CA VAL A 7 2.26 -1.56 -4.94
C VAL A 7 1.57 -0.49 -5.76
N ARG A 8 1.79 0.77 -5.40
CA ARG A 8 1.42 1.91 -6.25
C ARG A 8 2.67 2.74 -6.56
N PRO A 9 2.82 3.22 -7.81
CA PRO A 9 3.83 4.21 -8.14
C PRO A 9 3.59 5.50 -7.36
N LEU A 10 4.68 6.21 -7.03
CA LEU A 10 4.61 7.51 -6.36
C LEU A 10 3.99 8.54 -7.31
N ILE A 11 2.95 9.23 -6.85
CA ILE A 11 2.30 10.30 -7.61
C ILE A 11 3.24 11.53 -7.55
N GLY A 12 3.76 11.98 -8.70
CA GLY A 12 4.53 13.23 -8.80
C GLY A 12 5.81 13.21 -9.66
N LEU A 13 6.14 12.11 -10.35
CA LEU A 13 7.23 12.09 -11.32
C LEU A 13 6.65 11.87 -12.73
N GLU A 14 6.08 12.94 -13.28
CA GLU A 14 5.81 13.00 -14.70
C GLU A 14 7.15 13.17 -15.45
N GLU A 15 7.34 12.34 -16.48
CA GLU A 15 8.27 12.49 -17.61
C GLU A 15 9.68 11.88 -17.62
N GLU A 16 10.17 11.19 -16.60
CA GLU A 16 11.35 10.32 -16.81
C GLU A 16 10.95 8.86 -16.82
N ALA A 17 11.45 8.12 -17.82
CA ALA A 17 11.29 6.68 -17.96
C ALA A 17 11.93 5.97 -16.75
N GLU A 18 11.23 5.97 -15.62
CA GLU A 18 11.66 5.36 -14.38
C GLU A 18 11.69 3.86 -14.62
N VAL A 19 12.89 3.28 -14.55
CA VAL A 19 13.03 1.84 -14.36
C VAL A 19 12.27 1.52 -13.07
N PRO A 20 11.18 0.74 -13.12
CA PRO A 20 10.39 0.49 -11.92
C PRO A 20 11.31 -0.20 -10.91
N CYS A 21 11.55 0.45 -9.77
CA CYS A 21 12.35 -0.10 -8.68
C CYS A 21 11.68 -1.31 -8.00
N LEU A 22 10.48 -1.68 -8.46
CA LEU A 22 9.64 -2.76 -7.98
C LEU A 22 9.28 -3.67 -9.15
N ASN A 23 9.72 -4.92 -9.08
CA ASN A 23 9.35 -5.98 -10.02
C ASN A 23 8.45 -6.99 -9.32
N LEU A 24 7.39 -7.44 -10.00
CA LEU A 24 6.56 -8.55 -9.55
C LEU A 24 6.83 -9.78 -10.42
N PRO A 25 7.53 -10.80 -9.89
CA PRO A 25 7.67 -12.07 -10.58
C PRO A 25 6.31 -12.73 -10.82
N PRO A 26 6.16 -13.53 -11.89
CA PRO A 26 4.95 -14.32 -12.12
C PRO A 26 4.75 -15.28 -10.94
N GLY A 27 3.69 -15.07 -10.16
CA GLY A 27 3.45 -15.81 -8.93
C GLY A 27 2.65 -15.02 -7.87
N GLY A 28 2.57 -13.70 -7.99
CA GLY A 28 1.68 -12.85 -7.17
C GLY A 28 1.95 -12.84 -5.67
N THR A 29 3.02 -13.50 -5.21
CA THR A 29 3.42 -13.60 -3.80
C THR A 29 4.81 -13.01 -3.55
N GLN A 30 5.55 -12.70 -4.62
CA GLN A 30 6.89 -12.15 -4.52
C GLN A 30 6.93 -10.70 -4.98
N LEU A 31 7.71 -9.89 -4.28
CA LEU A 31 8.03 -8.52 -4.64
C LEU A 31 9.54 -8.36 -4.64
N GLU A 32 10.10 -8.00 -5.78
CA GLU A 32 11.52 -7.72 -5.93
C GLU A 32 11.75 -6.21 -5.92
N VAL A 33 12.62 -5.75 -5.02
CA VAL A 33 13.00 -4.34 -4.85
C VAL A 33 14.43 -4.16 -5.33
N LEU A 34 14.61 -3.31 -6.34
CA LEU A 34 15.92 -2.90 -6.84
C LEU A 34 16.53 -1.88 -5.87
N LEU A 35 17.73 -2.15 -5.34
CA LEU A 35 18.38 -1.33 -4.30
C LEU A 35 19.30 -0.24 -4.85
N GLU A 36 19.13 0.16 -6.10
CA GLU A 36 20.06 1.06 -6.77
C GLU A 36 20.10 2.46 -6.12
N PRO A 37 21.29 3.09 -6.03
CA PRO A 37 21.39 4.53 -5.80
C PRO A 37 20.66 5.27 -6.93
N ARG A 38 19.72 6.15 -6.58
CA ARG A 38 18.88 6.95 -7.50
C ARG A 38 19.65 7.63 -8.66
N ALA A 39 20.94 7.88 -8.48
CA ALA A 39 21.83 8.50 -9.47
C ALA A 39 22.21 7.61 -10.65
N LEU A 40 22.09 6.28 -10.56
CA LEU A 40 22.48 5.34 -11.62
C LEU A 40 21.31 4.93 -12.53
N LEU A 41 20.07 5.15 -12.08
CA LEU A 41 18.86 4.80 -12.82
C LEU A 41 18.55 5.77 -13.97
N THR A 42 19.02 7.02 -13.88
CA THR A 42 18.82 8.05 -14.91
C THR A 42 19.75 7.90 -16.13
N ASP A 43 20.92 7.28 -15.98
CA ASP A 43 21.92 7.16 -17.05
C ASP A 43 21.61 6.05 -18.08
N LEU A 44 20.77 5.07 -17.71
CA LEU A 44 20.40 3.95 -18.60
C LEU A 44 19.47 4.37 -19.75
N SER A 45 18.72 5.46 -19.60
CA SER A 45 17.81 5.98 -20.64
C SER A 45 18.55 6.69 -21.78
N ARG A 46 19.78 7.18 -21.54
CA ARG A 46 20.59 7.88 -22.54
C ARG A 46 21.38 6.96 -23.47
N SER A 47 21.54 5.67 -23.13
CA SER A 47 22.40 4.74 -23.89
C SER A 47 21.71 3.97 -25.03
N ARG A 48 20.48 4.34 -25.43
CA ARG A 48 19.72 3.66 -26.49
C ARG A 48 19.33 4.51 -27.71
N ARG A 49 20.09 5.57 -28.02
CA ARG A 49 20.09 6.19 -29.36
C ARG A 49 21.51 6.47 -29.86
N ARG A 50 22.14 5.44 -30.44
CA ARG A 50 23.03 5.63 -31.60
C ARG A 50 22.50 4.77 -32.74
N THR A 51 21.59 5.35 -33.51
CA THR A 51 21.17 4.84 -34.82
C THR A 51 22.27 5.08 -35.85
N ILE A 52 22.67 3.99 -36.49
CA ILE A 52 23.16 3.76 -37.86
C ILE A 52 23.28 5.01 -38.76
N GLY A 53 24.49 5.21 -39.31
CA GLY A 53 24.79 6.05 -40.47
C GLY A 53 26.24 5.83 -40.95
N GLY A 54 26.43 5.40 -42.20
CA GLY A 54 27.71 5.10 -42.87
C GLY A 54 28.64 6.32 -43.04
N CYS A 55 29.85 6.24 -43.62
CA CYS A 55 30.35 5.43 -44.74
C CYS A 55 31.89 5.40 -44.76
N GLY A 56 32.47 4.37 -45.38
CA GLY A 56 33.65 4.49 -46.26
C GLY A 56 35.01 4.02 -45.73
N GLY A 57 35.66 3.09 -46.45
CA GLY A 57 37.13 2.95 -46.41
C GLY A 57 37.75 1.55 -46.45
N SER A 58 37.61 0.84 -47.58
CA SER A 58 38.63 0.04 -48.31
C SER A 58 39.75 -0.77 -47.61
N ARG A 59 39.85 -2.05 -48.04
CA ARG A 59 41.05 -2.92 -48.26
C ARG A 59 41.73 -3.50 -46.99
N SER A 60 42.24 -4.73 -46.89
CA SER A 60 42.53 -5.84 -47.81
C SER A 60 43.00 -7.08 -47.01
N SER A 61 42.75 -8.27 -47.56
CA SER A 61 43.47 -9.57 -47.48
C SER A 61 44.23 -10.06 -46.23
N ALA A 62 43.90 -11.32 -45.90
CA ALA A 62 44.79 -12.47 -45.65
C ALA A 62 45.61 -12.58 -44.35
N ALA A 63 45.37 -13.70 -43.65
CA ALA A 63 46.36 -14.74 -43.28
C ALA A 63 46.21 -15.28 -41.86
N LEU A 64 46.35 -16.62 -41.79
CA LEU A 64 46.52 -17.52 -40.64
C LEU A 64 47.52 -17.02 -39.59
N GLY A 65 47.31 -17.44 -38.34
CA GLY A 65 48.38 -17.62 -37.36
C GLY A 65 47.92 -17.53 -35.90
N ASP A 66 48.06 -18.62 -35.15
CA ASP A 66 48.00 -18.68 -33.68
C ASP A 66 48.88 -17.61 -33.00
N PRO A 67 48.62 -17.29 -31.73
CA PRO A 67 49.77 -17.15 -30.84
C PRO A 67 49.61 -17.79 -29.45
N VAL A 68 50.68 -18.49 -29.10
CA VAL A 68 51.11 -18.86 -27.76
C VAL A 68 51.52 -17.60 -26.96
N ARG A 69 51.28 -17.66 -25.65
CA ARG A 69 51.70 -16.71 -24.60
C ARG A 69 53.09 -16.09 -24.81
N ALA A 70 53.17 -14.76 -24.64
CA ALA A 70 54.38 -14.08 -24.17
C ALA A 70 54.00 -12.87 -23.29
N LEU A 71 54.65 -12.77 -22.13
CA LEU A 71 54.58 -11.70 -21.14
C LEU A 71 55.50 -10.54 -21.59
N GLY A 72 55.05 -9.28 -21.43
CA GLY A 72 55.89 -8.09 -21.61
C GLY A 72 55.09 -6.80 -21.62
N PHE A 73 55.36 -5.92 -20.67
CA PHE A 73 54.66 -4.68 -20.34
C PHE A 73 54.76 -3.59 -21.42
N GLY A 74 53.68 -2.79 -21.60
CA GLY A 74 53.78 -1.45 -22.19
C GLY A 74 52.55 -0.93 -22.96
N ASP A 75 51.72 -0.14 -22.26
CA ASP A 75 50.94 1.02 -22.73
C ASP A 75 49.58 0.89 -23.44
N ALA A 76 48.70 1.82 -23.01
CA ALA A 76 47.31 2.10 -23.43
C ALA A 76 46.23 1.16 -22.87
N THR A 77 45.94 1.36 -21.58
CA THR A 77 44.81 0.84 -20.80
C THR A 77 43.45 1.16 -21.45
N GLY A 78 42.98 0.27 -22.31
CA GLY A 78 41.60 0.15 -22.76
C GLY A 78 40.94 -1.09 -22.18
N ASN A 79 40.91 -1.22 -20.85
CA ASN A 79 40.03 -2.20 -20.21
C ASN A 79 38.59 -1.73 -20.42
N ALA A 80 37.91 -2.30 -21.40
CA ALA A 80 36.46 -2.42 -21.35
C ALA A 80 36.14 -3.27 -20.12
N VAL A 81 36.04 -2.63 -18.96
CA VAL A 81 35.40 -3.21 -17.79
C VAL A 81 33.97 -3.48 -18.25
N GLN A 82 33.65 -4.73 -18.55
CA GLN A 82 32.28 -5.20 -18.43
C GLN A 82 31.95 -5.06 -16.94
N THR A 83 31.54 -3.85 -16.54
CA THR A 83 30.81 -3.66 -15.30
C THR A 83 29.47 -4.34 -15.56
N SER A 84 29.39 -5.65 -15.33
CA SER A 84 28.12 -6.24 -14.96
C SER A 84 27.75 -5.53 -13.66
N THR A 85 27.02 -4.43 -13.75
CA THR A 85 26.32 -3.83 -12.63
C THR A 85 25.38 -4.92 -12.16
N ARG A 86 25.83 -5.72 -11.20
CA ARG A 86 25.04 -6.76 -10.58
C ARG A 86 24.04 -5.98 -9.73
N HIS A 87 22.94 -5.61 -10.35
CA HIS A 87 21.84 -4.90 -9.71
C HIS A 87 21.48 -5.71 -8.46
N GLU A 88 21.75 -5.16 -7.28
CA GLU A 88 21.40 -5.82 -6.04
C GLU A 88 19.88 -5.69 -5.86
N SER A 89 19.18 -6.80 -6.01
CA SER A 89 17.76 -6.88 -5.76
C SER A 89 17.49 -7.64 -4.46
N ARG A 90 16.50 -7.17 -3.71
CA ARG A 90 15.97 -7.89 -2.55
C ARG A 90 14.58 -8.40 -2.89
N THR A 91 14.38 -9.70 -2.72
CA THR A 91 13.06 -10.32 -2.89
C THR A 91 12.38 -10.46 -1.54
N PHE A 92 11.13 -10.02 -1.47
CA PHE A 92 10.24 -10.16 -0.32
C PHE A 92 9.10 -11.11 -0.70
N SER A 93 8.68 -11.93 0.25
CA SER A 93 7.55 -12.85 0.08
C SER A 93 6.38 -12.41 0.95
N PHE A 94 5.19 -12.41 0.36
CA PHE A 94 3.92 -12.03 0.97
C PHE A 94 2.86 -13.09 0.61
N ASP A 95 1.75 -13.11 1.37
CA ASP A 95 0.64 -13.99 1.02
C ASP A 95 0.00 -13.56 -0.30
N LYS A 96 -0.05 -12.24 -0.54
CA LYS A 96 -0.47 -11.68 -1.82
C LYS A 96 0.17 -10.32 -2.09
N VAL A 97 0.53 -10.10 -3.34
CA VAL A 97 1.05 -8.84 -3.86
C VAL A 97 0.15 -8.40 -5.01
N PHE A 98 -0.34 -7.17 -4.90
CA PHE A 98 -1.16 -6.52 -5.90
C PHE A 98 -0.37 -5.42 -6.59
N ASP A 99 -0.35 -5.44 -7.91
CA ASP A 99 0.23 -4.37 -8.71
C ASP A 99 -0.72 -3.15 -8.80
N ALA A 100 -0.27 -2.12 -9.49
CA ALA A 100 -1.04 -0.89 -9.68
C ALA A 100 -2.23 -1.04 -10.65
N SER A 101 -2.24 -2.10 -11.47
CA SER A 101 -3.33 -2.42 -12.41
C SER A 101 -4.50 -3.11 -11.70
N VAL A 102 -4.27 -3.74 -10.55
CA VAL A 102 -5.32 -4.37 -9.75
C VAL A 102 -6.30 -3.34 -9.23
N THR A 103 -7.58 -3.58 -9.49
CA THR A 103 -8.67 -2.72 -9.05
C THR A 103 -8.90 -2.86 -7.55
N ASP A 104 -9.51 -1.83 -6.97
CA ASP A 104 -9.93 -1.86 -5.57
C ASP A 104 -10.83 -3.07 -5.28
N ASP A 105 -11.81 -3.37 -6.15
CA ASP A 105 -12.70 -4.54 -6.01
C ASP A 105 -11.93 -5.87 -5.88
N GLN A 106 -10.90 -6.06 -6.69
CA GLN A 106 -10.08 -7.29 -6.66
C GLN A 106 -9.28 -7.42 -5.36
N VAL A 107 -8.74 -6.31 -4.84
CA VAL A 107 -8.05 -6.31 -3.54
C VAL A 107 -9.05 -6.60 -2.41
N PHE A 108 -10.26 -6.06 -2.50
CA PHE A 108 -11.27 -6.23 -1.46
C PHE A 108 -11.92 -7.61 -1.44
N SER A 109 -12.06 -8.26 -2.60
CA SER A 109 -12.55 -9.65 -2.67
C SER A 109 -11.65 -10.59 -1.86
N GLU A 110 -10.36 -10.29 -1.79
CA GLU A 110 -9.42 -11.06 -0.96
C GLU A 110 -9.62 -10.85 0.53
N LEU A 111 -10.29 -9.78 0.94
CA LEU A 111 -10.59 -9.46 2.35
C LEU A 111 -12.01 -9.89 2.77
N GLU A 112 -12.81 -10.45 1.86
CA GLU A 112 -14.21 -10.85 2.14
C GLU A 112 -14.31 -11.95 3.19
N ASP A 113 -13.34 -12.86 3.22
CA ASP A 113 -13.27 -13.95 4.20
C ASP A 113 -13.10 -13.38 5.61
N GLU A 114 -12.24 -12.38 5.78
CA GLU A 114 -12.02 -11.68 7.04
C GLU A 114 -13.30 -10.95 7.52
N PHE A 115 -14.10 -10.40 6.60
CA PHE A 115 -15.39 -9.81 6.98
C PHE A 115 -16.43 -10.85 7.39
N THR A 116 -16.43 -12.00 6.72
CA THR A 116 -17.32 -13.10 7.04
C THR A 116 -16.99 -13.67 8.42
N ALA A 117 -15.70 -13.90 8.71
CA ALA A 117 -15.24 -14.32 10.04
C ALA A 117 -15.67 -13.33 11.14
N ALA A 118 -15.55 -12.02 10.88
CA ALA A 118 -16.01 -10.99 11.82
C ALA A 118 -17.52 -11.06 12.09
N LEU A 119 -18.33 -11.36 11.06
CA LEU A 119 -19.77 -11.55 11.19
C LEU A 119 -20.16 -12.83 11.94
N GLU A 120 -19.29 -13.85 11.91
CA GLU A 120 -19.47 -15.11 12.63
C GLU A 120 -19.01 -15.05 14.09
N GLY A 121 -18.42 -13.93 14.51
CA GLY A 121 -18.03 -13.67 15.90
C GLY A 121 -16.52 -13.75 16.15
N GLU A 122 -15.69 -13.83 15.11
CA GLU A 122 -14.24 -13.76 15.25
C GLU A 122 -13.73 -12.31 15.36
N SER A 123 -12.68 -12.11 16.15
CA SER A 123 -12.03 -10.81 16.27
C SER A 123 -11.03 -10.60 15.13
N VAL A 124 -11.36 -9.66 14.24
CA VAL A 124 -10.54 -9.36 13.05
C VAL A 124 -9.96 -7.95 13.14
N SER A 125 -8.69 -7.81 12.74
CA SER A 125 -7.99 -6.52 12.70
C SER A 125 -7.25 -6.37 11.38
N ILE A 126 -7.45 -5.22 10.73
CA ILE A 126 -6.84 -4.89 9.44
C ILE A 126 -6.01 -3.62 9.61
N LEU A 127 -4.72 -3.71 9.31
CA LEU A 127 -3.78 -2.60 9.40
C LEU A 127 -3.14 -2.33 8.04
N ALA A 128 -3.17 -1.07 7.60
CA ALA A 128 -2.46 -0.61 6.42
C ALA A 128 -1.18 0.14 6.82
N TYR A 129 -0.03 -0.30 6.30
CA TYR A 129 1.28 0.31 6.55
C TYR A 129 1.98 0.68 5.23
N GLY A 130 2.96 1.60 5.29
CA GLY A 130 3.66 2.11 4.12
C GLY A 130 4.04 3.59 4.23
N ALA A 131 4.82 4.09 3.27
CA ALA A 131 5.29 5.47 3.22
C ALA A 131 4.15 6.50 3.06
N THR A 132 4.38 7.77 3.44
CA THR A 132 3.43 8.85 3.16
C THR A 132 3.14 8.95 1.65
N GLY A 133 1.88 9.16 1.28
CA GLY A 133 1.47 9.14 -0.14
C GLY A 133 1.20 7.76 -0.75
N SER A 134 1.50 6.65 -0.06
CA SER A 134 1.32 5.30 -0.61
C SER A 134 -0.14 4.80 -0.71
N GLY A 135 -1.13 5.62 -0.36
CA GLY A 135 -2.55 5.25 -0.44
C GLY A 135 -3.11 4.44 0.75
N LYS A 136 -2.44 4.45 1.92
CA LYS A 136 -2.95 3.79 3.15
C LYS A 136 -4.36 4.25 3.52
N THR A 137 -4.56 5.58 3.65
CA THR A 137 -5.84 6.18 4.03
C THR A 137 -6.93 5.86 3.01
N HIS A 138 -6.61 5.91 1.72
CA HIS A 138 -7.51 5.53 0.64
C HIS A 138 -7.96 4.07 0.77
N THR A 139 -7.02 3.15 1.01
CA THR A 139 -7.32 1.72 1.17
C THR A 139 -8.24 1.46 2.36
N VAL A 140 -7.92 2.02 3.54
CA VAL A 140 -8.73 1.83 4.77
C VAL A 140 -10.11 2.49 4.65
N SER A 141 -10.22 3.67 4.05
CA SER A 141 -11.50 4.35 3.84
C SER A 141 -12.43 3.54 2.93
N ASN A 142 -11.92 3.10 1.78
CA ASN A 142 -12.70 2.32 0.82
C ASN A 142 -13.10 0.96 1.39
N LEU A 143 -12.24 0.36 2.22
CA LEU A 143 -12.56 -0.85 2.97
C LEU A 143 -13.75 -0.61 3.90
N ALA A 144 -13.68 0.40 4.76
CA ALA A 144 -14.73 0.72 5.72
C ALA A 144 -16.08 1.00 5.05
N GLU A 145 -16.10 1.69 3.89
CA GLU A 145 -17.32 1.91 3.10
C GLU A 145 -17.92 0.62 2.52
N ARG A 146 -17.08 -0.36 2.19
CA ARG A 146 -17.53 -1.68 1.72
C ARG A 146 -18.06 -2.53 2.86
N CYS A 147 -17.40 -2.52 4.02
CA CYS A 147 -17.90 -3.15 5.23
C CYS A 147 -19.31 -2.65 5.57
N ALA A 148 -19.52 -1.33 5.49
CA ALA A 148 -20.82 -0.72 5.73
C ALA A 148 -21.91 -1.28 4.79
N ARG A 149 -21.59 -1.46 3.51
CA ARG A 149 -22.50 -2.08 2.53
C ARG A 149 -22.78 -3.55 2.82
N MET A 150 -21.76 -4.31 3.22
CA MET A 150 -21.92 -5.72 3.58
C MET A 150 -22.78 -5.90 4.83
N LEU A 151 -22.56 -5.08 5.86
CA LEU A 151 -23.36 -5.07 7.09
C LEU A 151 -24.83 -4.76 6.82
N ASP A 152 -25.11 -3.79 5.94
CA ASP A 152 -26.46 -3.40 5.55
C ASP A 152 -27.20 -4.56 4.86
N ARG A 153 -26.55 -5.20 3.87
CA ARG A 153 -27.09 -6.41 3.20
C ARG A 153 -27.29 -7.58 4.17
N ARG A 154 -26.39 -7.73 5.14
CA ARG A 154 -26.50 -8.81 6.14
C ARG A 154 -27.63 -8.55 7.11
N ALA A 155 -27.85 -7.30 7.52
CA ALA A 155 -29.00 -6.90 8.32
C ALA A 155 -30.32 -7.22 7.60
N ASP A 156 -30.42 -6.92 6.30
CA ASP A 156 -31.59 -7.29 5.48
C ASP A 156 -31.89 -8.80 5.52
N ALA A 157 -30.86 -9.63 5.38
CA ALA A 157 -31.02 -11.08 5.40
C ALA A 157 -31.40 -11.62 6.80
N LEU A 158 -30.82 -11.05 7.86
CA LEU A 158 -31.08 -11.46 9.24
C LEU A 158 -32.50 -11.10 9.69
N GLU A 159 -33.03 -9.96 9.26
CA GLU A 159 -34.39 -9.55 9.60
C GLU A 159 -35.46 -10.42 8.96
N GLN A 160 -35.21 -10.96 7.76
CA GLN A 160 -36.08 -11.97 7.16
C GLN A 160 -36.17 -13.24 8.03
N GLY A 161 -35.11 -13.53 8.81
CA GLY A 161 -35.07 -14.59 9.81
C GLY A 161 -35.53 -14.17 11.22
N GLY A 162 -36.02 -12.95 11.40
CA GLY A 162 -36.47 -12.42 12.70
C GLY A 162 -35.35 -11.98 13.65
N LEU A 163 -34.10 -11.90 13.18
CA LEU A 163 -32.95 -11.43 13.95
C LEU A 163 -32.69 -9.95 13.67
N ARG A 164 -32.27 -9.20 14.69
CA ARG A 164 -31.89 -7.78 14.56
C ARG A 164 -30.38 -7.64 14.68
N LEU A 165 -29.77 -6.92 13.74
CA LEU A 165 -28.36 -6.56 13.77
C LEU A 165 -28.18 -5.16 14.39
N GLU A 166 -27.40 -5.07 15.45
CA GLU A 166 -26.97 -3.81 16.05
C GLU A 166 -25.46 -3.67 15.89
N VAL A 167 -25.01 -2.52 15.40
CA VAL A 167 -23.59 -2.26 15.12
C VAL A 167 -23.12 -1.10 15.99
N MET A 168 -22.10 -1.33 16.81
CA MET A 168 -21.47 -0.28 17.62
C MET A 168 -20.17 0.18 16.97
N VAL A 169 -20.00 1.49 16.79
CA VAL A 169 -18.83 2.07 16.12
C VAL A 169 -18.17 3.12 17.01
N GLN A 170 -16.84 3.02 17.09
CA GLN A 170 -15.95 4.00 17.71
C GLN A 170 -14.91 4.41 16.66
N ILE A 171 -14.61 5.70 16.57
CA ILE A 171 -13.56 6.22 15.67
C ILE A 171 -12.60 7.06 16.49
N VAL A 172 -11.37 6.60 16.59
CA VAL A 172 -10.34 7.18 17.47
C VAL A 172 -9.08 7.42 16.67
N GLU A 173 -8.47 8.57 16.88
CA GLU A 173 -7.15 8.91 16.38
C GLU A 173 -6.11 8.76 17.50
N ILE A 174 -4.94 8.23 17.14
CA ILE A 174 -3.75 8.30 17.98
C ILE A 174 -2.81 9.28 17.30
N TYR A 175 -2.63 10.44 17.91
CA TYR A 175 -1.74 11.49 17.42
C TYR A 175 -0.85 11.97 18.56
N ASN A 176 0.47 11.99 18.33
CA ASN A 176 1.45 12.39 19.33
C ASN A 176 1.29 11.64 20.68
N GLU A 177 1.13 10.31 20.64
CA GLU A 177 0.89 9.46 21.82
C GLU A 177 -0.36 9.83 22.65
N GLN A 178 -1.30 10.58 22.05
CA GLN A 178 -2.57 10.95 22.66
C GLN A 178 -3.72 10.36 21.87
N PHE A 179 -4.67 9.77 22.60
CA PHE A 179 -5.94 9.32 22.04
C PHE A 179 -6.88 10.52 21.88
N ARG A 180 -7.49 10.65 20.71
CA ARG A 180 -8.50 11.65 20.40
C ARG A 180 -9.74 10.97 19.83
N ASP A 181 -10.90 11.29 20.40
CA ASP A 181 -12.19 10.83 19.88
C ASP A 181 -12.56 11.67 18.66
N LEU A 182 -12.89 10.99 17.54
CA LEU A 182 -13.27 11.63 16.29
C LEU A 182 -14.79 11.66 16.06
N LEU A 183 -15.59 11.11 16.98
CA LEU A 183 -17.06 11.14 16.93
C LEU A 183 -17.66 12.28 17.76
N THR A 184 -16.85 12.94 18.59
CA THR A 184 -17.24 14.09 19.41
C THR A 184 -16.87 15.40 18.70
N PRO A 185 -17.80 16.34 18.43
CA PRO A 185 -17.47 17.62 17.82
C PRO A 185 -16.59 18.47 18.74
N ASP A 186 -15.49 19.03 18.20
CA ASP A 186 -14.54 19.90 18.92
C ASP A 186 -15.23 21.08 19.65
N ALA A 187 -16.36 21.56 19.13
CA ALA A 187 -17.12 22.67 19.70
C ALA A 187 -17.86 22.33 21.01
N ALA A 188 -17.98 21.05 21.39
CA ALA A 188 -18.74 20.61 22.55
C ALA A 188 -17.88 20.36 23.81
N SER A 189 -16.54 20.32 23.70
CA SER A 189 -15.66 19.93 24.81
C SER A 189 -14.78 21.09 25.28
N ARG A 190 -15.08 21.64 26.47
CA ARG A 190 -14.24 22.63 27.18
C ARG A 190 -12.92 22.01 27.68
N GLU A 191 -12.87 20.68 27.76
CA GLU A 191 -11.69 19.84 27.94
C GLU A 191 -11.88 18.55 27.12
N PRO A 192 -10.89 18.09 26.33
CA PRO A 192 -11.02 16.84 25.58
C PRO A 192 -11.23 15.68 26.56
N PRO A 193 -12.12 14.72 26.27
CA PRO A 193 -12.30 13.54 27.12
C PRO A 193 -10.94 12.85 27.31
N ARG A 194 -10.56 12.61 28.57
CA ARG A 194 -9.34 11.84 28.89
C ARG A 194 -9.59 10.38 28.57
N LEU A 195 -9.38 10.02 27.31
CA LEU A 195 -9.44 8.65 26.84
C LEU A 195 -8.36 7.84 27.56
N LYS A 196 -8.79 6.77 28.24
CA LYS A 196 -7.90 5.88 28.98
C LYS A 196 -8.00 4.48 28.41
N MET A 197 -6.86 3.90 28.07
CA MET A 197 -6.80 2.48 27.76
C MET A 197 -6.88 1.69 29.06
N ALA A 198 -7.87 0.80 29.15
CA ALA A 198 -8.03 -0.14 30.24
C ALA A 198 -7.94 -1.57 29.70
N MET A 199 -7.33 -2.45 30.48
CA MET A 199 -7.21 -3.88 30.18
C MET A 199 -7.95 -4.67 31.29
N PRO A 200 -9.29 -4.67 31.32
CA PRO A 200 -10.04 -5.42 32.33
C PRO A 200 -9.94 -6.94 32.13
N SER A 201 -9.56 -7.39 30.93
CA SER A 201 -9.29 -8.78 30.56
C SER A 201 -8.17 -8.82 29.51
N SER A 202 -7.99 -9.95 28.81
CA SER A 202 -7.09 -10.08 27.66
C SER A 202 -7.42 -9.14 26.48
N SER A 203 -8.47 -8.30 26.57
CA SER A 203 -8.85 -7.31 25.55
C SER A 203 -8.67 -5.87 26.03
N ALA A 204 -8.04 -5.05 25.19
CA ALA A 204 -7.95 -3.60 25.40
C ALA A 204 -9.29 -2.92 25.14
N ILE A 205 -9.70 -2.02 26.04
CA ILE A 205 -10.89 -1.19 25.89
C ILE A 205 -10.48 0.26 26.09
N LEU A 206 -10.98 1.14 25.22
CA LEU A 206 -10.79 2.58 25.37
C LEU A 206 -11.98 3.18 26.14
N GLN A 207 -11.73 3.60 27.38
CA GLN A 207 -12.73 4.23 28.23
C GLN A 207 -12.90 5.70 27.87
N GLY A 208 -14.16 6.15 27.81
CA GLY A 208 -14.52 7.54 27.55
C GLY A 208 -14.63 7.93 26.08
N ALA A 209 -14.42 6.98 25.15
CA ALA A 209 -14.65 7.21 23.73
C ALA A 209 -16.14 7.11 23.39
N GLU A 210 -16.65 8.06 22.61
CA GLU A 210 -18.03 8.03 22.15
C GLU A 210 -18.27 6.78 21.30
N SER A 211 -19.33 6.06 21.64
CA SER A 211 -19.74 4.83 20.95
C SER A 211 -21.09 5.07 20.31
N ARG A 212 -21.13 5.12 18.98
CA ARG A 212 -22.40 5.26 18.26
C ARG A 212 -22.98 3.88 17.99
N SER A 213 -24.13 3.59 18.59
CA SER A 213 -24.96 2.45 18.19
C SER A 213 -25.73 2.80 16.91
N ILE A 214 -25.62 1.93 15.93
CA ILE A 214 -26.25 2.04 14.62
C ILE A 214 -27.13 0.80 14.43
N SER A 215 -28.43 1.02 14.38
CA SER A 215 -29.45 0.01 14.05
C SER A 215 -30.09 0.32 12.71
N ARG A 216 -30.87 -0.59 12.14
CA ARG A 216 -31.60 -0.34 10.87
C ARG A 216 -32.54 0.86 10.95
N ASP A 217 -33.14 1.09 12.13
CA ASP A 217 -34.16 2.14 12.35
C ASP A 217 -33.60 3.57 12.23
N CYS A 218 -32.28 3.74 12.14
CA CYS A 218 -31.69 5.04 11.90
C CYS A 218 -32.06 5.58 10.50
N ASN A 219 -32.23 6.91 10.39
CA ASN A 219 -32.65 7.60 9.16
C ASN A 219 -31.68 7.35 7.99
N GLY A 220 -31.91 6.28 7.21
CA GLY A 220 -31.14 5.91 6.03
C GLY A 220 -30.38 4.59 6.11
N GLY A 221 -30.63 3.75 7.12
CA GLY A 221 -30.04 2.41 7.23
C GLY A 221 -28.62 2.40 7.79
N ILE A 222 -28.08 1.20 8.00
CA ILE A 222 -26.78 0.98 8.65
C ILE A 222 -25.67 1.56 7.78
N MET A 223 -25.74 1.33 6.45
CA MET A 223 -24.75 1.84 5.51
C MET A 223 -24.58 3.37 5.62
N ARG A 224 -25.69 4.12 5.54
CA ARG A 224 -25.63 5.59 5.50
C ARG A 224 -25.12 6.16 6.81
N SER A 225 -25.59 5.62 7.93
CA SER A 225 -25.19 6.08 9.26
C SER A 225 -23.72 5.79 9.54
N LEU A 226 -23.23 4.61 9.13
CA LEU A 226 -21.81 4.27 9.27
C LEU A 226 -20.94 5.13 8.36
N GLN A 227 -21.34 5.35 7.10
CA GLN A 227 -20.64 6.28 6.20
C GLN A 227 -20.62 7.72 6.73
N ALA A 228 -21.72 8.19 7.31
CA ALA A 228 -21.79 9.52 7.92
C ALA A 228 -20.84 9.63 9.13
N ALA A 229 -20.79 8.61 10.00
CA ALA A 229 -19.87 8.56 11.12
C ALA A 229 -18.40 8.55 10.65
N LEU A 230 -18.07 7.72 9.65
CA LEU A 230 -16.73 7.64 9.06
C LEU A 230 -16.29 8.98 8.46
N ARG A 231 -17.15 9.63 7.66
CA ARG A 231 -16.87 10.94 7.06
C ARG A 231 -16.70 12.02 8.12
N PHE A 232 -17.54 12.00 9.16
CA PHE A 232 -17.43 12.93 10.27
C PHE A 232 -16.08 12.78 10.98
N GLY A 233 -15.67 11.54 11.31
CA GLY A 233 -14.38 11.31 11.95
C GLY A 233 -13.18 11.64 11.06
N GLN A 234 -13.27 11.36 9.75
CA GLN A 234 -12.23 11.74 8.79
C GLN A 234 -12.05 13.25 8.67
N ALA A 235 -13.13 14.03 8.75
CA ALA A 235 -13.07 15.49 8.69
C ALA A 235 -12.41 16.13 9.92
N GLN A 236 -12.43 15.44 11.07
CA GLN A 236 -11.82 15.92 12.33
C GLN A 236 -10.38 15.47 12.53
N ARG A 237 -9.92 14.55 11.67
CA ARG A 237 -8.58 13.95 11.75
C ARG A 237 -7.50 15.02 11.65
N ALA A 238 -6.43 14.88 12.44
CA ALA A 238 -5.26 15.74 12.30
C ALA A 238 -4.56 15.49 10.94
N THR A 239 -4.79 16.37 9.96
CA THR A 239 -4.08 16.31 8.68
C THR A 239 -2.87 17.23 8.71
N SER A 240 -1.66 16.66 8.71
CA SER A 240 -0.45 17.42 8.41
C SER A 240 -0.39 17.66 6.89
N ALA A 241 -0.58 18.91 6.45
CA ALA A 241 -0.27 19.29 5.09
C ALA A 241 1.26 19.20 4.92
N THR A 242 1.71 18.29 4.07
CA THR A 242 3.11 18.28 3.62
C THR A 242 3.12 19.05 2.30
N SER A 243 3.49 20.33 2.37
CA SER A 243 3.68 21.20 1.20
C SER A 243 4.96 20.87 0.45
#